data_AF-A0A8B8ZZW8-F1
#
_entry.id   AF-A0A8B8ZZW8-F1
#
_cell.length_a   1.000
_cell.length_b   1.000
_cell.length_c   1.000
_cell.angle_alpha   90.00
_cell.angle_beta   90.00
_cell.angle_gamma   90.00
#
_symmetry.space_group_name_H-M   'P 1'
#
loop_
_entity.id
_entity.type
_entity.pdbx_description
1 polymer ?
#
loop_
_entity_poly.entity_id
_entity_poly.type
_entity_poly.pdbx_seq_one_letter_code
_entity_poly.pdbx_strand_id
1 'polypeptide(L)'
;MGIHPQCLVCQIEESLDHAIFQCYRAVEVWRRAKFPMEILCHAASFLQILGRLAGSSQSRPVAVRATYTAYQIWLARNALMFGETVPPQRVVVERARLLAMEVLQATHLDGSLIARDTWGSTSARGAPRMVFFTWEPPPPSFLKVNFDGSILQGGERGGVGFVVRGPNSSVIAAGGFQPFDISVPGAELRAAWAGLRYVRRALQARDVLLEGDSVIVIGWLSQASGGVGDYHPLVRDIRSMGCDEMVVQVRYMFREANGAADWVASSVANHSGDHLWVGEAELPRALHDVLLFDFLGCIHTRYA
;
A
#
# COMPACT_ATOMS: atom_id res chain seq x y z
N MET A 1 -16.44 8.34 25.57
CA MET A 1 -15.34 8.48 26.55
C MET A 1 -14.51 9.67 26.11
N GLY A 2 -14.55 10.77 26.87
CA GLY A 2 -13.77 11.96 26.53
C GLY A 2 -12.29 11.70 26.81
N ILE A 3 -11.44 11.86 25.80
CA ILE A 3 -9.99 11.87 26.00
C ILE A 3 -9.71 13.09 26.89
N HIS A 4 -9.16 12.86 28.08
CA HIS A 4 -8.77 13.98 28.95
C HIS A 4 -7.76 14.86 28.20
N PRO A 5 -7.97 16.19 28.11
CA PRO A 5 -7.07 17.10 27.41
C PRO A 5 -5.74 17.29 28.16
N GLN A 6 -5.55 16.61 29.29
CA GLN A 6 -4.39 16.73 30.14
C GLN A 6 -3.58 15.43 30.16
N CYS A 7 -2.26 15.57 30.23
CA CYS A 7 -1.36 14.46 30.39
C CYS A 7 -1.61 13.82 31.77
N LEU A 8 -1.96 12.53 31.81
CA LEU A 8 -2.19 11.77 33.06
C LEU A 8 -0.98 11.77 34.01
N VAL A 9 0.19 12.13 33.50
CA VAL A 9 1.47 12.09 34.18
C VAL A 9 1.88 13.46 34.74
N CYS A 10 1.76 14.50 33.91
CA CYS A 10 2.23 15.84 34.24
C CYS A 10 1.09 16.77 34.71
N GLN A 11 -0.18 16.38 34.50
CA GLN A 11 -1.37 17.15 34.85
C GLN A 11 -1.43 18.54 34.19
N ILE A 12 -0.85 18.67 33.00
CA ILE A 12 -0.93 19.87 32.15
C ILE A 12 -1.58 19.52 30.83
N GLU A 13 -2.05 20.53 30.08
CA GLU A 13 -2.61 20.35 28.75
C GLU A 13 -1.63 19.59 27.83
N GLU A 14 -2.12 18.52 27.22
CA GLU A 14 -1.29 17.62 26.43
C GLU A 14 -1.32 18.03 24.96
N SER A 15 -0.18 18.49 24.49
CA SER A 15 0.11 18.68 23.06
C SER A 15 0.93 17.52 22.51
N LEU A 16 1.09 17.47 21.18
CA LEU A 16 2.04 16.54 20.53
C LEU A 16 3.46 16.72 21.08
N ASP A 17 3.87 17.99 21.26
CA ASP A 17 5.19 18.32 21.81
C ASP A 17 5.33 17.82 23.25
N HIS A 18 4.27 17.97 24.05
CA HIS A 18 4.25 17.43 25.39
C HIS A 18 4.34 15.91 25.41
N ALA A 19 3.49 15.23 24.64
CA ALA A 19 3.38 13.78 24.63
C ALA A 19 4.69 13.09 24.22
N ILE A 20 5.42 13.66 23.27
CA ILE A 20 6.61 13.03 22.67
C ILE A 20 7.92 13.58 23.21
N PHE A 21 8.01 14.86 23.59
CA PHE A 21 9.29 15.51 23.90
C PHE A 21 9.38 16.08 25.32
N GLN A 22 8.28 16.63 25.86
CA GLN A 22 8.37 17.44 27.10
C GLN A 22 7.83 16.73 28.35
N CYS A 23 7.00 15.70 28.19
CA CYS A 23 6.57 14.86 29.31
C CYS A 23 7.79 14.23 29.99
N TYR A 24 7.87 14.26 31.33
CA TYR A 24 9.07 13.76 32.04
C TYR A 24 9.39 12.30 31.72
N ARG A 25 8.38 11.48 31.41
CA ARG A 25 8.58 10.08 30.99
C ARG A 25 9.22 10.00 29.61
N ALA A 26 8.79 10.85 28.69
CA ALA A 26 9.35 10.96 27.35
C ALA A 26 10.80 11.47 27.40
N VAL A 27 11.04 12.55 28.16
CA VAL A 27 12.38 13.11 28.40
C VAL A 27 13.35 12.05 28.93
N GLU A 28 12.90 11.22 29.87
CA GLU A 28 13.72 10.15 30.44
C GLU A 28 14.05 9.05 29.41
N VAL A 29 13.12 8.72 28.51
CA VAL A 29 13.38 7.79 27.41
C VAL A 29 14.42 8.36 26.45
N TRP A 30 14.28 9.62 26.04
CA TRP A 30 15.26 10.27 25.15
C TRP A 30 16.65 10.38 25.77
N ARG A 31 16.72 10.75 27.06
CA ARG A 31 17.97 10.81 27.83
C ARG A 31 18.67 9.44 27.85
N ARG A 32 17.91 8.37 28.12
CA ARG A 32 18.44 7.00 28.12
C ARG A 32 18.83 6.50 26.73
N ALA A 33 18.10 6.91 25.71
CA ALA A 33 18.42 6.65 24.31
C ALA A 33 19.63 7.47 23.80
N LYS A 34 20.17 8.36 24.65
CA LYS A 34 21.32 9.24 24.40
C LYS A 34 21.10 10.23 23.26
N PHE A 35 19.90 10.79 23.17
CA PHE A 35 19.60 11.89 22.26
C PHE A 35 19.70 13.26 22.96
N PRO A 36 20.23 14.29 22.28
CA PRO A 36 20.36 15.62 22.86
C PRO A 36 18.99 16.32 22.95
N MET A 37 18.48 16.45 24.17
CA MET A 37 17.15 17.04 24.42
C MET A 37 17.10 18.56 24.25
N GLU A 38 18.24 19.23 24.21
CA GLU A 38 18.35 20.67 23.92
C GLU A 38 17.80 21.03 22.53
N ILE A 39 17.76 20.05 21.62
CA ILE A 39 17.36 20.23 20.22
C ILE A 39 16.02 19.52 19.93
N LEU A 40 15.68 18.48 20.69
CA LEU A 40 14.47 17.66 20.50
C LEU A 40 13.35 18.07 21.45
N CYS A 41 12.89 19.31 21.35
CA CYS A 41 11.85 19.87 22.23
C CYS A 41 10.49 20.10 21.54
N HIS A 42 10.47 20.08 20.20
CA HIS A 42 9.28 20.31 19.38
C HIS A 42 9.24 19.37 18.16
N ALA A 43 8.05 18.95 17.76
CA ALA A 43 7.80 18.06 16.63
C ALA A 43 8.31 18.66 15.31
N ALA A 44 8.13 19.97 15.10
CA ALA A 44 8.63 20.66 13.90
C ALA A 44 10.16 20.57 13.79
N SER A 45 10.88 20.85 14.89
CA SER A 45 12.34 20.74 14.95
C SER A 45 12.80 19.30 14.74
N PHE A 46 12.09 18.34 15.36
CA PHE A 46 12.37 16.92 15.20
C PHE A 46 12.25 16.47 13.74
N LEU A 47 11.17 16.83 13.04
CA LEU A 47 10.98 16.49 11.62
C LEU A 47 12.05 17.12 10.72
N GLN A 48 12.42 18.38 10.97
CA GLN A 48 13.49 19.04 10.22
C GLN A 48 14.84 18.34 10.42
N ILE A 49 15.15 17.94 11.65
CA ILE A 49 16.39 17.21 11.98
C ILE A 49 16.38 15.82 11.35
N LEU A 50 15.26 15.10 11.44
CA LEU A 50 15.10 13.80 10.77
C LEU A 50 15.31 13.92 9.27
N GLY A 51 14.72 14.93 8.61
CA GLY A 51 14.92 15.16 7.17
C GLY A 51 16.39 15.37 6.80
N ARG A 52 17.12 16.17 7.60
CA ARG A 52 18.57 16.38 7.40
C ARG A 52 19.37 15.10 7.62
N LEU A 53 19.07 14.36 8.70
CA LEU A 53 19.80 13.14 9.06
C LEU A 53 19.47 11.96 8.15
N ALA A 54 18.27 11.89 7.56
CA ALA A 54 17.90 10.87 6.60
C ALA A 54 18.60 11.03 5.24
N GLY A 55 19.00 12.27 4.90
CA GLY A 55 19.63 12.62 3.63
C GLY A 55 21.08 12.12 3.44
N SER A 56 21.75 11.61 4.47
CA SER A 56 23.08 11.00 4.35
C SER A 56 23.10 9.56 4.87
N SER A 57 23.83 8.67 4.19
CA SER A 57 23.99 7.27 4.59
C SER A 57 24.64 7.11 5.98
N GLN A 58 25.55 8.03 6.34
CA GLN A 58 26.25 8.00 7.62
C GLN A 58 25.34 8.41 8.79
N SER A 59 24.39 9.32 8.55
CA SER A 59 23.47 9.83 9.58
C SER A 59 22.13 9.10 9.62
N ARG A 60 21.81 8.27 8.60
CA ARG A 60 20.58 7.48 8.53
C ARG A 60 20.33 6.59 9.75
N PRO A 61 21.33 5.88 10.34
CA PRO A 61 21.13 5.12 11.58
C PRO A 61 20.62 5.95 12.76
N VAL A 62 21.06 7.21 12.83
CA VAL A 62 20.64 8.15 13.89
C VAL A 62 19.19 8.56 13.67
N ALA A 63 18.81 8.87 12.42
CA ALA A 63 17.43 9.20 12.06
C ALA A 63 16.47 8.03 12.38
N VAL A 64 16.81 6.80 11.97
CA VAL A 64 16.01 5.60 12.22
C VAL A 64 15.82 5.38 13.72
N ARG A 65 16.90 5.44 14.51
CA ARG A 65 16.82 5.33 15.97
C ARG A 65 15.95 6.40 16.60
N ALA A 66 16.04 7.64 16.12
CA ALA A 66 15.26 8.75 16.64
C ALA A 66 13.76 8.54 16.36
N THR A 67 13.41 8.13 15.13
CA THR A 67 12.04 7.82 14.73
C THR A 67 11.43 6.72 15.59
N TYR A 68 12.11 5.59 15.75
CA TYR A 68 11.59 4.48 16.57
C TYR A 68 11.54 4.81 18.06
N THR A 69 12.38 5.71 18.55
CA THR A 69 12.31 6.20 19.93
C THR A 69 11.03 7.04 20.13
N ALA A 70 10.74 7.98 19.23
CA ALA A 70 9.49 8.76 19.27
C ALA A 70 8.25 7.86 19.19
N TYR A 71 8.27 6.87 18.31
CA TYR A 71 7.18 5.90 18.17
C TYR A 71 6.93 5.08 19.45
N GLN A 72 7.98 4.57 20.08
CA GLN A 72 7.85 3.80 21.33
C GLN A 72 7.41 4.67 22.52
N ILE A 73 7.79 5.96 22.55
CA ILE A 73 7.27 6.91 23.53
C ILE A 73 5.76 7.09 23.34
N TRP A 74 5.31 7.28 22.11
CA TRP A 74 3.89 7.42 21.78
C TRP A 74 3.09 6.18 22.18
N LEU A 75 3.59 4.97 21.88
CA LEU A 75 2.95 3.72 22.30
C LEU A 75 2.86 3.60 23.83
N ALA A 76 3.94 3.91 24.56
CA ALA A 76 3.92 3.87 26.02
C ALA A 76 2.95 4.89 26.62
N ARG A 77 2.81 6.07 26.01
CA ARG A 77 1.80 7.08 26.41
C ARG A 77 0.38 6.57 26.13
N ASN A 78 0.14 5.94 24.98
CA ASN A 78 -1.19 5.42 24.66
C ASN A 78 -1.60 4.26 25.57
N ALA A 79 -0.67 3.36 25.89
CA ALA A 79 -0.90 2.32 26.87
C ALA A 79 -1.39 2.92 28.20
N LEU A 80 -0.77 4.02 28.66
CA LEU A 80 -1.22 4.73 29.85
C LEU A 80 -2.64 5.31 29.70
N MET A 81 -2.95 5.94 28.56
CA MET A 81 -4.27 6.55 28.31
C MET A 81 -5.41 5.54 28.27
N PHE A 82 -5.15 4.33 27.76
CA PHE A 82 -6.15 3.28 27.60
C PHE A 82 -6.16 2.27 28.76
N GLY A 83 -5.43 2.57 29.85
CA GLY A 83 -5.41 1.71 31.05
C GLY A 83 -4.68 0.38 30.86
N GLU A 84 -3.79 0.29 29.86
CA GLU A 84 -2.96 -0.88 29.61
C GLU A 84 -1.70 -0.89 30.50
N THR A 85 -0.99 -2.02 30.48
CA THR A 85 0.28 -2.15 31.22
C THR A 85 1.35 -1.27 30.60
N VAL A 86 1.77 -0.23 31.31
CA VAL A 86 2.77 0.72 30.79
C VAL A 86 4.18 0.18 30.98
N PRO A 87 4.98 0.01 29.91
CA PRO A 87 6.35 -0.49 30.03
C PRO A 87 7.26 0.51 30.77
N PRO A 88 8.27 0.01 31.52
CA PRO A 88 9.34 0.84 32.06
C PRO A 88 10.11 1.56 30.95
N GLN A 89 10.62 2.77 31.21
CA GLN A 89 11.33 3.60 30.23
C GLN A 89 12.52 2.87 29.61
N ARG A 90 13.23 2.02 30.37
CA ARG A 90 14.32 1.18 29.83
C ARG A 90 13.82 0.21 28.77
N VAL A 91 12.65 -0.40 28.98
CA VAL A 91 12.04 -1.33 28.01
C VAL A 91 11.61 -0.58 26.74
N VAL A 92 11.09 0.64 26.89
CA VAL A 92 10.76 1.54 25.76
C VAL A 92 12.00 1.81 24.89
N VAL A 93 13.14 2.13 25.53
CA VAL A 93 14.42 2.34 24.82
C VAL A 93 14.93 1.08 24.14
N GLU A 94 14.91 -0.07 24.81
CA GLU A 94 15.39 -1.32 24.21
C GLU A 94 14.50 -1.77 23.04
N ARG A 95 13.18 -1.59 23.11
CA ARG A 95 12.27 -1.85 21.99
C ARG A 95 12.57 -0.94 20.81
N ALA A 96 12.78 0.35 21.04
CA ALA A 96 13.16 1.29 20.00
C ALA A 96 14.49 0.91 19.34
N ARG A 97 15.47 0.47 20.14
CA ARG A 97 16.78 0.01 19.65
C ARG A 97 16.65 -1.26 18.82
N LEU A 98 15.87 -2.24 19.25
CA LEU A 98 15.63 -3.50 18.53
C LEU A 98 15.01 -3.24 17.16
N LEU A 99 13.92 -2.47 17.10
CA LEU A 99 13.26 -2.12 15.84
C LEU A 99 14.17 -1.32 14.90
N ALA A 100 14.93 -0.36 15.46
CA ALA A 100 15.89 0.40 14.66
C ALA A 100 17.01 -0.49 14.08
N MET A 101 17.52 -1.46 14.85
CA MET A 101 18.52 -2.41 14.37
C MET A 101 17.96 -3.33 13.28
N GLU A 102 16.75 -3.85 13.47
CA GLU A 102 16.07 -4.70 12.50
C GLU A 102 15.94 -4.00 11.14
N VAL A 103 15.45 -2.76 11.14
CA VAL A 103 15.34 -1.96 9.90
C VAL A 103 16.70 -1.67 9.28
N LEU A 104 17.69 -1.25 10.08
CA LEU A 104 19.02 -0.96 9.56
C LEU A 104 19.72 -2.20 8.99
N GLN A 105 19.45 -3.39 9.55
CA GLN A 105 19.95 -4.66 9.03
C GLN A 105 19.18 -5.11 7.79
N ALA A 106 17.86 -4.90 7.75
CA ALA A 106 17.02 -5.20 6.59
C ALA A 106 17.32 -4.29 5.39
N THR A 107 17.73 -3.03 5.61
CA THR A 107 18.15 -2.11 4.53
C THR A 107 19.45 -2.52 3.82
N HIS A 108 20.16 -3.55 4.28
CA HIS A 108 21.25 -4.19 3.54
C HIS A 108 20.80 -5.36 2.65
N LEU A 109 19.52 -5.73 2.73
CA LEU A 109 18.89 -6.86 2.05
C LEU A 109 17.72 -6.34 1.19
N ASP A 110 17.95 -5.32 0.35
CA ASP A 110 16.97 -4.79 -0.62
C ASP A 110 16.59 -5.83 -1.69
N GLY A 111 15.94 -6.91 -1.25
CA GLY A 111 15.15 -7.83 -2.03
C GLY A 111 13.76 -7.89 -1.39
N SER A 112 12.71 -7.87 -2.21
CA SER A 112 11.33 -7.99 -1.77
C SER A 112 11.18 -9.17 -0.82
N LEU A 113 10.87 -8.90 0.45
CA LEU A 113 10.62 -9.93 1.44
C LEU A 113 9.23 -10.52 1.17
N ILE A 114 9.19 -11.77 0.74
CA ILE A 114 7.93 -12.52 0.62
C ILE A 114 7.53 -13.06 2.00
N ALA A 115 6.24 -13.34 2.21
CA ALA A 115 5.69 -13.82 3.49
C ALA A 115 6.43 -15.02 4.13
N ARG A 116 7.19 -15.78 3.33
CA ARG A 116 8.06 -16.88 3.78
C ARG A 116 9.28 -16.41 4.58
N ASP A 117 9.80 -15.22 4.27
CA ASP A 117 11.00 -14.64 4.88
C ASP A 117 10.70 -14.08 6.28
N THR A 118 9.46 -13.62 6.52
CA THR A 118 9.04 -13.02 7.79
C THR A 118 8.76 -14.06 8.89
N TRP A 119 8.24 -15.24 8.55
CA TRP A 119 7.67 -16.15 9.56
C TRP A 119 8.36 -17.50 9.70
N GLY A 120 9.31 -17.83 8.81
CA GLY A 120 10.00 -19.12 8.80
C GLY A 120 9.05 -20.32 8.59
N SER A 121 9.60 -21.50 8.26
CA SER A 121 8.78 -22.68 7.98
C SER A 121 8.13 -23.33 9.23
N THR A 122 8.41 -22.80 10.43
CA THR A 122 8.01 -23.43 11.70
C THR A 122 7.71 -22.39 12.78
N SER A 123 6.56 -21.69 12.69
CA SER A 123 5.83 -21.11 13.83
C SER A 123 4.45 -20.51 13.41
N ALA A 124 3.69 -21.20 12.56
CA ALA A 124 2.43 -20.66 12.02
C ALA A 124 1.16 -20.95 12.86
N ARG A 125 1.29 -21.38 14.13
CA ARG A 125 0.11 -21.77 14.95
C ARG A 125 -0.38 -20.72 15.95
N GLY A 126 0.34 -19.61 16.15
CA GLY A 126 -0.03 -18.61 17.15
C GLY A 126 0.25 -17.14 16.78
N ALA A 127 0.77 -16.85 15.58
CA ALA A 127 0.88 -15.47 15.13
C ALA A 127 -0.52 -14.96 14.71
N PRO A 128 -0.91 -13.72 15.06
CA PRO A 128 -2.04 -13.09 14.38
C PRO A 128 -1.77 -13.19 12.87
N ARG A 129 -2.75 -13.68 12.10
CA ARG A 129 -2.62 -13.91 10.66
C ARG A 129 -2.61 -12.57 9.92
N MET A 130 -1.61 -11.74 10.20
CA MET A 130 -1.41 -10.47 9.54
C MET A 130 -0.54 -10.73 8.32
N VAL A 131 -1.14 -10.54 7.14
CA VAL A 131 -0.42 -10.58 5.87
C VAL A 131 -0.10 -9.15 5.49
N PHE A 132 1.19 -8.88 5.27
CA PHE A 132 1.69 -7.62 4.74
C PHE A 132 1.88 -7.73 3.24
N PHE A 133 1.51 -6.70 2.50
CA PHE A 133 1.75 -6.65 1.06
C PHE A 133 1.85 -5.19 0.61
N THR A 134 2.65 -4.98 -0.42
CA THR A 134 2.89 -3.69 -1.06
C THR A 134 2.61 -3.83 -2.54
N TRP A 135 2.14 -2.76 -3.19
CA TRP A 135 2.13 -2.76 -4.65
C TRP A 135 3.57 -2.85 -5.17
N GLU A 136 3.80 -3.71 -6.16
CA GLU A 136 5.13 -3.89 -6.77
C GLU A 136 5.15 -3.39 -8.22
N PRO A 137 6.22 -2.73 -8.67
CA PRO A 137 6.37 -2.38 -10.08
C PRO A 137 6.46 -3.60 -10.99
N PRO A 138 6.08 -3.50 -12.29
CA PRO A 138 6.31 -4.58 -13.23
C PRO A 138 7.80 -4.92 -13.38
N PRO A 139 8.13 -6.16 -13.76
CA PRO A 139 9.47 -6.52 -14.22
C PRO A 139 9.94 -5.63 -15.38
N PRO A 140 11.26 -5.49 -15.58
CA PRO A 140 11.79 -4.84 -16.78
C PRO A 140 11.18 -5.47 -18.05
N SER A 141 10.88 -4.63 -19.04
CA SER A 141 10.15 -4.93 -20.30
C SER A 141 8.63 -5.12 -20.21
N PHE A 142 8.06 -5.32 -19.01
CA PHE A 142 6.61 -5.51 -18.86
C PHE A 142 5.87 -4.19 -18.67
N LEU A 143 4.67 -4.11 -19.26
CA LEU A 143 3.63 -3.19 -18.79
C LEU A 143 2.72 -3.92 -17.82
N LYS A 144 2.46 -3.32 -16.65
CA LYS A 144 1.47 -3.80 -15.69
C LYS A 144 0.12 -3.16 -15.97
N VAL A 145 -0.91 -3.98 -16.06
CA VAL A 145 -2.32 -3.55 -16.15
C VAL A 145 -3.00 -4.03 -14.88
N ASN A 146 -3.27 -3.11 -13.97
CA ASN A 146 -4.16 -3.36 -12.84
C ASN A 146 -5.60 -3.09 -13.29
N PHE A 147 -6.53 -4.00 -13.02
CA PHE A 147 -7.93 -3.87 -13.40
C PHE A 147 -8.86 -4.11 -12.21
N ASP A 148 -10.05 -3.51 -12.24
CA ASP A 148 -11.07 -3.64 -11.20
C ASP A 148 -12.47 -3.37 -11.73
N GLY A 149 -13.47 -4.06 -11.18
CA GLY A 149 -14.89 -3.87 -11.46
C GLY A 149 -15.66 -3.43 -10.21
N SER A 150 -16.22 -2.23 -10.23
CA SER A 150 -17.02 -1.70 -9.13
C SER A 150 -18.52 -1.81 -9.44
N ILE A 151 -19.33 -2.16 -8.44
CA ILE A 151 -20.79 -2.13 -8.54
C ILE A 151 -21.34 -1.33 -7.36
N LEU A 152 -22.14 -0.31 -7.66
CA LEU A 152 -22.76 0.52 -6.63
C LEU A 152 -23.80 -0.28 -5.84
N GLN A 153 -23.98 0.13 -4.59
CA GLN A 153 -24.96 -0.46 -3.69
C GLN A 153 -26.36 -0.39 -4.33
N GLY A 154 -27.03 -1.53 -4.45
CA GLY A 154 -28.32 -1.66 -5.16
C GLY A 154 -28.21 -2.20 -6.58
N GLY A 155 -27.01 -2.33 -7.14
CA GLY A 155 -26.77 -3.00 -8.44
C GLY A 155 -27.19 -2.19 -9.67
N GLU A 156 -27.67 -0.97 -9.51
CA GLU A 156 -28.23 -0.17 -10.61
C GLU A 156 -27.17 0.39 -11.57
N ARG A 157 -25.92 0.56 -11.09
CA ARG A 157 -24.80 1.13 -11.84
C ARG A 157 -23.51 0.40 -11.50
N GLY A 158 -22.72 0.11 -12.51
CA GLY A 158 -21.37 -0.43 -12.38
C GLY A 158 -20.32 0.52 -12.95
N GLY A 159 -19.07 0.23 -12.66
CA GLY A 159 -17.92 0.90 -13.25
C GLY A 159 -16.82 -0.11 -13.54
N VAL A 160 -16.14 0.11 -14.64
CA VAL A 160 -15.00 -0.66 -15.10
C VAL A 160 -13.78 0.25 -15.01
N GLY A 161 -12.68 -0.20 -14.41
CA GLY A 161 -11.47 0.60 -14.27
C GLY A 161 -10.21 -0.19 -14.56
N PHE A 162 -9.24 0.45 -15.21
CA PHE A 162 -7.89 -0.08 -15.37
C PHE A 162 -6.83 1.02 -15.22
N VAL A 163 -5.64 0.62 -14.80
CA VAL A 163 -4.45 1.46 -14.69
C VAL A 163 -3.28 0.74 -15.33
N VAL A 164 -2.60 1.43 -16.26
CA VAL A 164 -1.41 0.94 -16.96
C VAL A 164 -0.18 1.61 -16.40
N ARG A 165 0.76 0.80 -15.93
CA ARG A 165 2.04 1.24 -15.36
C ARG A 165 3.22 0.57 -16.06
N GLY A 166 4.26 1.34 -16.30
CA GLY A 166 5.52 0.88 -16.87
C GLY A 166 6.58 0.58 -15.80
N PRO A 167 7.81 0.28 -16.23
CA PRO A 167 8.96 0.17 -15.34
C PRO A 167 9.14 1.43 -14.49
N ASN A 168 9.76 1.27 -13.31
CA ASN A 168 9.97 2.33 -12.32
C ASN A 168 8.66 2.99 -11.84
N SER A 169 7.56 2.23 -11.83
CA SER A 169 6.24 2.70 -11.37
C SER A 169 5.67 3.89 -12.17
N SER A 170 6.16 4.10 -13.40
CA SER A 170 5.70 5.18 -14.26
C SER A 170 4.24 4.97 -14.65
N VAL A 171 3.40 5.99 -14.50
CA VAL A 171 1.99 5.91 -14.87
C VAL A 171 1.86 6.27 -16.35
N ILE A 172 1.38 5.31 -17.15
CA ILE A 172 1.24 5.48 -18.60
C ILE A 172 -0.17 5.91 -18.95
N ALA A 173 -1.17 5.25 -18.37
CA ALA A 173 -2.57 5.59 -18.61
C ALA A 173 -3.45 5.07 -17.48
N ALA A 174 -4.62 5.68 -17.29
CA ALA A 174 -5.70 5.15 -16.49
C ALA A 174 -7.01 5.38 -17.25
N GLY A 175 -7.94 4.43 -17.19
CA GLY A 175 -9.18 4.57 -17.92
C GLY A 175 -10.31 3.71 -17.36
N GLY A 176 -11.54 4.15 -17.61
CA GLY A 176 -12.72 3.46 -17.13
C GLY A 176 -13.99 3.94 -17.82
N PHE A 177 -15.05 3.14 -17.71
CA PHE A 177 -16.36 3.43 -18.27
C PHE A 177 -17.45 2.70 -17.49
N GLN A 178 -18.71 3.09 -17.70
CA GLN A 178 -19.85 2.38 -17.12
C GLN A 178 -20.28 1.24 -18.04
N PRO A 179 -20.27 -0.04 -17.59
CA PRO A 179 -20.80 -1.13 -18.37
C PRO A 179 -22.34 -1.16 -18.33
N PHE A 180 -22.94 -1.70 -19.38
CA PHE A 180 -24.40 -1.95 -19.43
C PHE A 180 -24.83 -3.19 -18.60
N ASP A 181 -23.93 -4.17 -18.41
CA ASP A 181 -24.20 -5.38 -17.63
C ASP A 181 -23.61 -5.30 -16.22
N ILE A 182 -24.41 -5.67 -15.21
CA ILE A 182 -24.18 -5.37 -13.78
C ILE A 182 -23.84 -6.61 -12.93
N SER A 183 -23.09 -7.57 -13.47
CA SER A 183 -22.55 -8.67 -12.62
C SER A 183 -21.14 -8.34 -12.16
N VAL A 184 -20.82 -8.65 -10.88
CA VAL A 184 -19.48 -8.39 -10.33
C VAL A 184 -18.38 -9.07 -11.17
N PRO A 185 -18.45 -10.38 -11.49
CA PRO A 185 -17.44 -11.00 -12.34
C PRO A 185 -17.41 -10.47 -13.77
N GLY A 186 -18.55 -9.99 -14.28
CA GLY A 186 -18.63 -9.38 -15.61
C GLY A 186 -17.95 -8.01 -15.68
N ALA A 187 -18.12 -7.17 -14.66
CA ALA A 187 -17.43 -5.88 -14.55
C ALA A 187 -15.91 -6.08 -14.49
N GLU A 188 -15.45 -7.00 -13.65
CA GLU A 188 -14.04 -7.39 -13.55
C GLU A 188 -13.46 -7.89 -14.88
N LEU A 189 -14.16 -8.79 -15.57
CA LEU A 189 -13.73 -9.28 -16.89
C LEU A 189 -13.69 -8.16 -17.93
N ARG A 190 -14.66 -7.24 -17.90
CA ARG A 190 -14.66 -6.07 -18.79
C ARG A 190 -13.48 -5.15 -18.49
N ALA A 191 -13.08 -4.99 -17.23
CA ALA A 191 -11.92 -4.24 -16.82
C ALA A 191 -10.61 -4.84 -17.33
N ALA A 192 -10.44 -6.15 -17.13
CA ALA A 192 -9.32 -6.89 -17.68
C ALA A 192 -9.23 -6.75 -19.22
N TRP A 193 -10.36 -6.93 -19.90
CA TRP A 193 -10.44 -6.78 -21.36
C TRP A 193 -10.11 -5.37 -21.82
N ALA A 194 -10.62 -4.34 -21.15
CA ALA A 194 -10.41 -2.94 -21.52
C ALA A 194 -8.95 -2.53 -21.40
N GLY A 195 -8.33 -2.86 -20.27
CA GLY A 195 -6.91 -2.59 -20.04
C GLY A 195 -6.02 -3.34 -21.02
N LEU A 196 -6.29 -4.63 -21.25
CA LEU A 196 -5.53 -5.44 -22.21
C LEU A 196 -5.68 -4.93 -23.65
N ARG A 197 -6.90 -4.55 -24.05
CA ARG A 197 -7.17 -3.97 -25.37
C ARG A 197 -6.42 -2.64 -25.55
N TYR A 198 -6.38 -1.80 -24.52
CA TYR A 198 -5.67 -0.53 -24.55
C TYR A 198 -4.17 -0.75 -24.76
N VAL A 199 -3.51 -1.58 -23.94
CA VAL A 199 -2.06 -1.82 -24.08
C VAL A 199 -1.71 -2.50 -25.40
N ARG A 200 -2.58 -3.37 -25.91
CA ARG A 200 -2.38 -4.03 -27.22
C ARG A 200 -2.51 -3.04 -28.38
N ARG A 201 -3.55 -2.18 -28.40
CA ARG A 201 -3.86 -1.33 -29.55
C ARG A 201 -3.18 0.02 -29.52
N ALA A 202 -3.15 0.68 -28.36
CA ALA A 202 -2.60 2.03 -28.21
C ALA A 202 -1.09 2.01 -27.95
N LEU A 203 -0.60 1.04 -27.17
CA LEU A 203 0.80 0.96 -26.77
C LEU A 203 1.60 -0.11 -27.52
N GLN A 204 0.93 -1.02 -28.24
CA GLN A 204 1.56 -2.13 -28.96
C GLN A 204 2.47 -2.96 -28.04
N ALA A 205 2.04 -3.16 -26.80
CA ALA A 205 2.83 -3.85 -25.79
C ALA A 205 3.05 -5.32 -26.16
N ARG A 206 4.28 -5.81 -25.92
CA ARG A 206 4.65 -7.21 -26.13
C ARG A 206 4.61 -8.05 -24.87
N ASP A 207 4.97 -7.47 -23.73
CA ASP A 207 4.99 -8.15 -22.44
C ASP A 207 4.03 -7.44 -21.49
N VAL A 208 2.99 -8.14 -21.05
CA VAL A 208 1.93 -7.58 -20.19
C VAL A 208 1.75 -8.43 -18.94
N LEU A 209 1.75 -7.77 -17.79
CA LEU A 209 1.39 -8.33 -16.50
C LEU A 209 -0.01 -7.82 -16.14
N LEU A 210 -1.01 -8.69 -16.26
CA LEU A 210 -2.41 -8.39 -15.99
C LEU A 210 -2.74 -8.82 -14.55
N GLU A 211 -3.09 -7.87 -13.70
CA GLU A 211 -3.32 -8.06 -12.27
C GLU A 211 -4.69 -7.56 -11.83
N GLY A 212 -5.38 -8.34 -11.00
CA GLY A 212 -6.66 -7.97 -10.40
C GLY A 212 -6.96 -8.78 -9.14
N ASP A 213 -7.96 -8.37 -8.39
CA ASP A 213 -8.25 -8.88 -7.04
C ASP A 213 -9.43 -9.89 -6.99
N SER A 214 -10.04 -10.18 -8.14
CA SER A 214 -11.10 -11.17 -8.25
C SER A 214 -10.54 -12.58 -8.49
N VAL A 215 -10.52 -13.39 -7.42
CA VAL A 215 -10.05 -14.80 -7.47
C VAL A 215 -10.78 -15.60 -8.57
N ILE A 216 -12.07 -15.33 -8.77
CA ILE A 216 -12.89 -16.00 -9.79
C ILE A 216 -12.37 -15.65 -11.19
N VAL A 217 -12.16 -14.36 -11.46
CA VAL A 217 -11.74 -13.86 -12.77
C VAL A 217 -10.31 -14.27 -13.08
N ILE A 218 -9.40 -14.14 -12.11
CA ILE A 218 -8.03 -14.63 -12.24
C ILE A 218 -8.01 -16.14 -12.50
N GLY A 219 -8.87 -16.91 -11.81
CA GLY A 219 -9.03 -18.34 -12.04
C GLY A 219 -9.49 -18.67 -13.45
N TRP A 220 -10.47 -17.94 -13.99
CA TRP A 220 -10.91 -18.11 -15.38
C TRP A 220 -9.84 -17.73 -16.39
N LEU A 221 -9.10 -16.64 -16.17
CA LEU A 221 -8.06 -16.19 -17.10
C LEU A 221 -6.80 -17.06 -17.07
N SER A 222 -6.50 -17.70 -15.94
CA SER A 222 -5.30 -18.54 -15.77
C SER A 222 -5.47 -20.00 -16.22
N GLN A 223 -6.71 -20.47 -16.44
CA GLN A 223 -6.96 -21.83 -16.89
C GLN A 223 -6.49 -22.05 -18.35
N ALA A 224 -5.96 -23.23 -18.64
CA ALA A 224 -5.72 -23.67 -20.02
C ALA A 224 -7.04 -23.79 -20.80
N SER A 225 -6.98 -23.71 -22.13
CA SER A 225 -8.13 -23.86 -23.02
C SER A 225 -8.87 -25.19 -22.76
N GLY A 226 -10.20 -25.13 -22.63
CA GLY A 226 -11.09 -26.26 -22.34
C GLY A 226 -11.77 -26.24 -20.95
N GLY A 227 -11.70 -25.14 -20.20
CA GLY A 227 -12.27 -25.01 -18.84
C GLY A 227 -13.64 -24.32 -18.78
N VAL A 228 -14.26 -24.25 -17.60
CA VAL A 228 -15.57 -23.58 -17.38
C VAL A 228 -15.55 -22.10 -17.79
N GLY A 229 -14.39 -21.45 -17.74
CA GLY A 229 -14.20 -20.07 -18.19
C GLY A 229 -14.30 -19.87 -19.72
N ASP A 230 -14.10 -20.91 -20.53
CA ASP A 230 -14.11 -20.79 -22.01
C ASP A 230 -15.49 -20.51 -22.61
N TYR A 231 -16.56 -20.73 -21.84
CA TYR A 231 -17.91 -20.38 -22.26
C TYR A 231 -18.19 -18.87 -22.20
N HIS A 232 -17.37 -18.09 -21.47
CA HIS A 232 -17.58 -16.65 -21.35
C HIS A 232 -16.92 -15.89 -22.52
N PRO A 233 -17.66 -15.12 -23.34
CA PRO A 233 -17.11 -14.45 -24.52
C PRO A 233 -15.89 -13.57 -24.23
N LEU A 234 -15.92 -12.79 -23.15
CA LEU A 234 -14.77 -11.94 -22.76
C LEU A 234 -13.51 -12.75 -22.39
N VAL A 235 -13.64 -13.94 -21.81
CA VAL A 235 -12.47 -14.77 -21.49
C VAL A 235 -11.82 -15.24 -22.79
N ARG A 236 -12.63 -15.66 -23.78
CA ARG A 236 -12.14 -16.04 -25.11
C ARG A 236 -11.44 -14.88 -25.81
N ASP A 237 -12.00 -13.68 -25.73
CA ASP A 237 -11.43 -12.48 -26.34
C ASP A 237 -10.14 -12.03 -25.66
N ILE A 238 -10.07 -12.08 -24.32
CA ILE A 238 -8.84 -11.79 -23.57
C ILE A 238 -7.73 -12.79 -23.96
N ARG A 239 -8.06 -14.08 -24.04
CA ARG A 239 -7.09 -15.12 -24.41
C ARG A 239 -6.62 -14.97 -25.85
N SER A 240 -7.50 -14.69 -26.80
CA SER A 240 -7.11 -14.49 -28.20
C SER A 240 -6.18 -13.27 -28.36
N MET A 241 -6.39 -12.21 -27.57
CA MET A 241 -5.45 -11.09 -27.50
C MET A 241 -4.07 -11.49 -26.93
N GLY A 242 -3.95 -12.58 -26.18
CA GLY A 242 -2.67 -13.09 -25.68
C GLY A 242 -1.98 -14.11 -26.59
N CYS A 243 -2.57 -14.50 -27.72
CA CYS A 243 -2.00 -15.53 -28.61
C CYS A 243 -1.13 -14.96 -29.74
N ASP A 244 -1.32 -13.68 -30.11
CA ASP A 244 -0.65 -13.03 -31.24
C ASP A 244 0.35 -11.96 -30.76
N GLU A 245 1.64 -12.24 -30.83
CA GLU A 245 2.77 -11.30 -30.58
C GLU A 245 2.86 -10.63 -29.20
N MET A 246 1.98 -10.99 -28.25
CA MET A 246 1.94 -10.43 -26.90
C MET A 246 1.89 -11.54 -25.85
N VAL A 247 2.86 -11.57 -24.95
CA VAL A 247 2.89 -12.44 -23.77
C VAL A 247 2.07 -11.78 -22.65
N VAL A 248 1.06 -12.49 -22.15
CA VAL A 248 0.22 -12.03 -21.04
C VAL A 248 0.42 -12.94 -19.83
N GLN A 249 0.93 -12.39 -18.73
CA GLN A 249 0.98 -13.06 -17.43
C GLN A 249 -0.17 -12.56 -16.58
N VAL A 250 -1.03 -13.45 -16.10
CA VAL A 250 -2.15 -13.11 -15.22
C VAL A 250 -1.77 -13.42 -13.78
N ARG A 251 -1.96 -12.47 -12.85
CA ARG A 251 -1.68 -12.66 -11.43
C ARG A 251 -2.79 -12.12 -10.54
N TYR A 252 -3.02 -12.83 -9.45
CA TYR A 252 -3.86 -12.34 -8.36
C TYR A 252 -3.11 -11.30 -7.55
N MET A 253 -3.82 -10.24 -7.15
CA MET A 253 -3.34 -9.27 -6.16
C MET A 253 -4.39 -9.08 -5.06
N PHE A 254 -3.97 -8.65 -3.87
CA PHE A 254 -4.91 -8.30 -2.82
C PHE A 254 -5.62 -6.99 -3.15
N ARG A 255 -6.91 -6.91 -2.81
CA ARG A 255 -7.76 -5.74 -3.05
C ARG A 255 -7.14 -4.46 -2.51
N GLU A 256 -6.55 -4.52 -1.31
CA GLU A 256 -5.99 -3.35 -0.66
C GLU A 256 -4.74 -2.81 -1.38
N ALA A 257 -4.10 -3.59 -2.26
CA ALA A 257 -3.01 -3.14 -3.15
C ALA A 257 -3.50 -2.83 -4.57
N ASN A 258 -4.79 -3.01 -4.87
CA ASN A 258 -5.42 -2.68 -6.15
C ASN A 258 -6.14 -1.33 -6.12
N GLY A 259 -5.83 -0.48 -5.13
CA GLY A 259 -6.58 0.73 -4.83
C GLY A 259 -6.69 1.71 -6.01
N ALA A 260 -5.68 1.78 -6.89
CA ALA A 260 -5.73 2.66 -8.05
C ALA A 260 -6.80 2.22 -9.07
N ALA A 261 -6.93 0.92 -9.36
CA ALA A 261 -7.93 0.42 -10.29
C ALA A 261 -9.34 0.47 -9.67
N ASP A 262 -9.49 0.12 -8.39
CA ASP A 262 -10.74 0.24 -7.63
C ASP A 262 -11.22 1.70 -7.56
N TRP A 263 -10.30 2.65 -7.39
CA TRP A 263 -10.63 4.08 -7.45
C TRP A 263 -11.18 4.49 -8.82
N VAL A 264 -10.54 4.06 -9.91
CA VAL A 264 -11.00 4.38 -11.27
C VAL A 264 -12.39 3.78 -11.52
N ALA A 265 -12.57 2.49 -11.20
CA ALA A 265 -13.83 1.80 -11.36
C ALA A 265 -14.96 2.47 -10.54
N SER A 266 -14.67 2.84 -9.30
CA SER A 266 -15.63 3.53 -8.41
C SER A 266 -15.92 4.96 -8.86
N SER A 267 -14.94 5.67 -9.40
CA SER A 267 -15.10 7.03 -9.92
C SER A 267 -16.08 7.06 -11.10
N VAL A 268 -15.90 6.18 -12.09
CA VAL A 268 -16.77 6.11 -13.27
C VAL A 268 -18.15 5.55 -12.95
N ALA A 269 -18.27 4.64 -11.97
CA ALA A 269 -19.56 4.16 -11.48
C ALA A 269 -20.43 5.29 -10.91
N ASN A 270 -19.81 6.28 -10.26
CA ASN A 270 -20.51 7.39 -9.61
C ASN A 270 -20.84 8.56 -10.55
N HIS A 271 -19.95 8.89 -11.49
CA HIS A 271 -20.01 10.15 -12.24
C HIS A 271 -20.53 10.06 -13.69
N SER A 272 -20.99 8.89 -14.16
CA SER A 272 -21.58 8.70 -15.49
C SER A 272 -20.72 9.30 -16.61
N GLY A 273 -19.55 8.71 -16.83
CA GLY A 273 -18.64 9.12 -17.90
C GLY A 273 -17.60 8.07 -18.24
N ASP A 274 -17.25 8.01 -19.52
CA ASP A 274 -16.09 7.29 -20.02
C ASP A 274 -14.87 8.19 -19.88
N HIS A 275 -13.86 7.73 -19.16
CA HIS A 275 -12.65 8.49 -18.87
C HIS A 275 -11.43 7.74 -19.36
N LEU A 276 -10.51 8.49 -19.97
CA LEU A 276 -9.18 8.02 -20.30
C LEU A 276 -8.21 9.17 -20.04
N TRP A 277 -7.26 8.93 -19.15
CA TRP A 277 -6.18 9.86 -18.80
C TRP A 277 -4.87 9.25 -19.29
N VAL A 278 -4.12 9.97 -20.12
CA VAL A 278 -2.86 9.51 -20.70
C VAL A 278 -1.71 10.30 -20.09
N GLY A 279 -0.81 9.58 -19.42
CA GLY A 279 0.31 10.16 -18.67
C GLY A 279 -0.10 10.81 -17.35
N GLU A 280 0.90 11.13 -16.53
CA GLU A 280 0.71 11.62 -15.17
C GLU A 280 0.02 12.99 -15.10
N ALA A 281 0.26 13.86 -16.08
CA ALA A 281 -0.26 15.24 -16.10
C ALA A 281 -1.78 15.35 -16.27
N GLU A 282 -2.41 14.31 -16.84
CA GLU A 282 -3.86 14.28 -17.07
C GLU A 282 -4.64 13.68 -15.90
N LEU A 283 -3.95 13.06 -14.92
CA LEU A 283 -4.61 12.33 -13.84
C LEU A 283 -5.35 13.27 -12.86
N PRO A 284 -6.54 12.87 -12.38
CA PRO A 284 -7.17 13.53 -11.25
C PRO A 284 -6.28 13.47 -10.01
N ARG A 285 -6.24 14.56 -9.22
CA ARG A 285 -5.41 14.64 -8.00
C ARG A 285 -5.64 13.47 -7.03
N ALA A 286 -6.90 13.07 -6.84
CA ALA A 286 -7.23 11.96 -5.95
C ALA A 286 -6.64 10.61 -6.42
N LEU A 287 -6.52 10.38 -7.73
CA LEU A 287 -5.86 9.20 -8.27
C LEU A 287 -4.33 9.31 -8.15
N HIS A 288 -3.78 10.52 -8.32
CA HIS A 288 -2.36 10.79 -8.11
C HIS A 288 -1.91 10.42 -6.69
N ASP A 289 -2.70 10.79 -5.68
CA ASP A 289 -2.42 10.47 -4.28
C ASP A 289 -2.35 8.94 -4.03
N VAL A 290 -3.27 8.17 -4.62
CA VAL A 290 -3.28 6.70 -4.53
C VAL A 290 -2.03 6.11 -5.18
N LEU A 291 -1.67 6.58 -6.38
CA LEU A 291 -0.50 6.11 -7.11
C LEU A 291 0.82 6.49 -6.43
N LEU A 292 0.84 7.61 -5.71
CA LEU A 292 1.99 8.03 -4.90
C LEU A 292 2.21 7.08 -3.70
N PHE A 293 1.14 6.60 -3.05
CA PHE A 293 1.29 5.60 -1.98
C PHE A 293 1.85 4.28 -2.50
N ASP A 294 1.42 3.84 -3.68
CA ASP A 294 2.00 2.67 -4.34
C ASP A 294 3.49 2.88 -4.68
N PHE A 295 3.84 4.07 -5.20
CA PHE A 295 5.23 4.43 -5.51
C PHE A 295 6.14 4.41 -4.28
N LEU A 296 5.62 4.90 -3.15
CA LEU A 296 6.35 4.94 -1.87
C LEU A 296 6.48 3.56 -1.21
N GLY A 297 5.87 2.52 -1.78
CA GLY A 297 5.89 1.17 -1.22
C GLY A 297 5.13 1.07 0.09
N CYS A 298 4.03 1.80 0.23
CA CYS A 298 3.22 1.76 1.45
C CYS A 298 2.69 0.33 1.71
N ILE A 299 2.90 -0.14 2.94
CA ILE A 299 2.51 -1.48 3.36
C ILE A 299 1.03 -1.50 3.72
N HIS A 300 0.28 -2.39 3.06
CA HIS A 300 -1.08 -2.73 3.41
C HIS A 300 -1.11 -3.95 4.34
N THR A 301 -2.10 -3.99 5.21
CA THR A 301 -2.27 -5.07 6.19
C THR A 301 -3.65 -5.70 6.03
N ARG A 302 -3.68 -7.03 6.02
CA ARG A 302 -4.93 -7.80 6.09
C ARG A 302 -4.85 -8.80 7.24
N TYR A 303 -5.94 -8.87 8.00
CA TYR A 303 -6.15 -9.90 9.01
C TYR A 303 -6.85 -11.10 8.34
N ALA A 304 -6.23 -12.28 8.37
CA ALA A 304 -6.73 -13.53 7.78
C ALA A 304 -7.19 -14.57 8.82
#